data_AF-A0A7K7DS27-F1
#
_entry.id   AF-A0A7K7DS27-F1
#
_cell.length_a   1.000
_cell.length_b   1.000
_cell.length_c   1.000
_cell.angle_alpha   90.00
_cell.angle_beta   90.00
_cell.angle_gamma   90.00
#
_symmetry.space_group_name_H-M   'P 1'
#
loop_
_entity.id
_entity.type
_entity.pdbx_description
1 polymer ?
#
loop_
_entity_poly.entity_id
_entity_poly.type
_entity_poly.pdbx_seq_one_letter_code
_entity_poly.pdbx_strand_id
1 'polypeptide(L)'
;QVDFAFSVWLSFPERIVGFPTQSHFWDAERGRWGYTSKWTNELSMVLTAAAFYHRYYHSLFTEYLPAGLRELVDGLAACEDILLNVLVAAVTKLPPIKVTQRKQHKEGVARQAECAEGAAGTPPGPHPAPAAAGSTAGGRRLSQRRDCLDRLADWFGYMPLVSSRLRLDPVLFKDQVSVLRKKYPSLEKP
;
A
#
# COMPACT_ATOMS: atom_id res chain seq x y z
N GLN A 1 6.52 9.17 -9.32
CA GLN A 1 5.75 8.56 -8.21
C GLN A 1 6.67 7.75 -7.30
N VAL A 2 7.47 6.86 -7.88
CA VAL A 2 8.52 6.10 -7.17
C VAL A 2 9.53 7.02 -6.47
N ASP A 3 10.02 8.08 -7.13
CA ASP A 3 10.91 9.09 -6.54
C ASP A 3 10.39 9.69 -5.23
N PHE A 4 9.09 9.98 -5.16
CA PHE A 4 8.47 10.55 -3.97
C PHE A 4 8.48 9.53 -2.84
N ALA A 5 8.04 8.31 -3.11
CA ALA A 5 8.04 7.22 -2.15
C ALA A 5 9.46 6.91 -1.64
N PHE A 6 10.46 6.94 -2.52
CA PHE A 6 11.86 6.79 -2.14
C PHE A 6 12.36 7.97 -1.29
N SER A 7 12.01 9.21 -1.64
CA SER A 7 12.36 10.40 -0.84
C SER A 7 11.74 10.35 0.56
N VAL A 8 10.50 9.86 0.66
CA VAL A 8 9.83 9.60 1.95
C VAL A 8 10.58 8.52 2.71
N TRP A 9 10.95 7.42 2.07
CA TRP A 9 11.72 6.35 2.70
C TRP A 9 13.10 6.81 3.19
N LEU A 10 13.81 7.65 2.44
CA LEU A 10 15.07 8.26 2.89
C LEU A 10 14.91 9.09 4.17
N SER A 11 13.73 9.65 4.40
CA SER A 11 13.42 10.41 5.63
C SER A 11 13.04 9.51 6.81
N PHE A 12 12.65 8.26 6.53
CA PHE A 12 12.16 7.28 7.51
C PHE A 12 12.69 5.87 7.21
N PRO A 13 14.02 5.68 7.16
CA PRO A 13 14.64 4.45 6.69
C PRO A 13 14.30 3.23 7.55
N GLU A 14 13.92 3.46 8.80
CA GLU A 14 13.51 2.44 9.76
C GLU A 14 12.12 1.84 9.45
N ARG A 15 11.27 2.51 8.66
CA ARG A 15 9.89 2.10 8.39
C ARG A 15 9.70 1.53 6.99
N ILE A 16 8.67 0.70 6.83
CA ILE A 16 8.18 0.28 5.50
C ILE A 16 7.34 1.41 4.92
N VAL A 17 7.66 1.84 3.70
CA VAL A 17 6.94 2.89 2.97
C VAL A 17 6.39 2.33 1.68
N GLY A 18 5.09 2.43 1.40
CA GLY A 18 4.56 1.91 0.14
C GLY A 18 3.11 2.26 -0.16
N PHE A 19 2.57 1.67 -1.23
CA PHE A 19 1.28 2.09 -1.81
C PHE A 19 0.10 1.23 -1.34
N PRO A 20 0.12 -0.11 -1.50
CA PRO A 20 -1.01 -0.94 -1.12
C PRO A 20 -0.92 -1.22 0.38
N THR A 21 -1.95 -0.81 1.12
CA THR A 21 -2.00 -0.96 2.58
C THR A 21 -3.10 -1.91 3.01
N GLN A 22 -2.89 -2.54 4.16
CA GLN A 22 -3.84 -3.46 4.80
C GLN A 22 -3.87 -3.17 6.30
N SER A 23 -4.86 -3.72 7.00
CA SER A 23 -4.97 -3.57 8.45
C SER A 23 -5.25 -4.89 9.13
N HIS A 24 -4.68 -5.05 10.32
CA HIS A 24 -5.16 -6.00 11.31
C HIS A 24 -6.24 -5.34 12.18
N PHE A 25 -7.02 -6.15 12.89
CA PHE A 25 -7.96 -5.71 13.93
C PHE A 25 -8.19 -6.87 14.90
N TRP A 26 -8.62 -6.59 16.14
CA TRP A 26 -9.06 -7.64 17.05
C TRP A 26 -10.54 -7.94 16.84
N ASP A 27 -10.87 -9.20 16.57
CA ASP A 27 -12.26 -9.68 16.51
C ASP A 27 -12.64 -10.25 17.87
N ALA A 28 -13.33 -9.44 18.68
CA ALA A 28 -13.70 -9.82 20.04
C ALA A 28 -14.75 -10.95 20.09
N GLU A 29 -15.60 -11.08 19.06
CA GLU A 29 -16.62 -12.13 18.98
C GLU A 29 -15.96 -13.49 18.73
N ARG A 30 -14.88 -13.50 17.97
CA ARG A 30 -14.13 -14.72 17.62
C ARG A 30 -12.90 -14.96 18.47
N GLY A 31 -12.54 -14.02 19.34
CA GLY A 31 -11.35 -14.08 20.19
C GLY A 31 -10.05 -14.25 19.40
N ARG A 32 -9.94 -13.61 18.22
CA ARG A 32 -8.79 -13.78 17.32
C ARG A 32 -8.48 -12.54 16.50
N TRP A 33 -7.28 -12.45 15.96
CA TRP A 33 -6.88 -11.38 15.06
C TRP A 33 -7.55 -11.53 13.69
N GLY A 34 -8.01 -10.40 13.17
CA GLY A 34 -8.61 -10.24 11.86
C GLY A 34 -7.64 -9.58 10.86
N TYR A 35 -7.86 -9.86 9.58
CA TYR A 35 -7.17 -9.24 8.46
C TYR A 35 -8.20 -8.56 7.54
N THR A 36 -7.96 -7.31 7.13
CA THR A 36 -8.83 -6.60 6.20
C THR A 36 -8.08 -5.87 5.10
N SER A 37 -8.61 -6.01 3.89
CA SER A 37 -8.23 -5.25 2.69
C SER A 37 -9.19 -4.11 2.39
N LYS A 38 -10.20 -3.88 3.25
CA LYS A 38 -11.16 -2.79 3.08
C LYS A 38 -10.43 -1.46 3.06
N TRP A 39 -10.92 -0.53 2.24
CA TRP A 39 -10.34 0.80 2.13
C TRP A 39 -10.71 1.61 3.38
N THR A 40 -9.86 1.54 4.40
CA THR A 40 -9.99 2.28 5.65
C THR A 40 -8.91 3.35 5.75
N ASN A 41 -9.14 4.34 6.61
CA ASN A 41 -8.12 5.36 6.92
C ASN A 41 -7.02 4.81 7.84
N GLU A 42 -7.26 3.64 8.44
CA GLU A 42 -6.31 2.95 9.31
C GLU A 42 -5.60 1.85 8.55
N LEU A 43 -4.29 1.73 8.81
CA LEU A 43 -3.40 0.76 8.23
C LEU A 43 -2.40 0.27 9.26
N SER A 44 -1.95 -0.96 9.12
CA SER A 44 -0.88 -1.51 9.96
C SER A 44 0.18 -2.27 9.16
N MET A 45 -0.07 -2.46 7.86
CA MET A 45 0.78 -3.20 6.96
C MET A 45 0.84 -2.51 5.59
N VAL A 46 2.00 -2.60 4.95
CA VAL A 46 2.21 -2.27 3.55
C VAL A 46 2.61 -3.54 2.80
N LEU A 47 1.93 -3.84 1.68
CA LEU A 47 2.26 -4.99 0.85
C LEU A 47 3.62 -4.79 0.17
N THR A 48 4.50 -5.78 0.31
CA THR A 48 5.89 -5.73 -0.20
C THR A 48 5.99 -5.67 -1.72
N ALA A 49 4.90 -5.97 -2.44
CA ALA A 49 4.82 -5.87 -3.90
C ALA A 49 5.08 -4.44 -4.43
N ALA A 50 4.84 -3.40 -3.61
CA ALA A 50 5.10 -2.02 -3.98
C ALA A 50 5.48 -1.20 -2.74
N ALA A 51 6.66 -1.51 -2.18
CA ALA A 51 7.18 -0.90 -0.97
C ALA A 51 8.70 -0.68 -1.01
N PHE A 52 9.16 0.27 -0.20
CA PHE A 52 10.54 0.49 0.19
C PHE A 52 10.71 0.11 1.65
N TYR A 53 11.77 -0.62 1.94
CA TYR A 53 12.19 -0.97 3.29
C TYR A 53 13.71 -1.19 3.30
N HIS A 54 14.32 -1.10 4.47
CA HIS A 54 15.77 -1.22 4.60
C HIS A 54 16.24 -2.66 4.36
N ARG A 55 17.35 -2.85 3.62
CA ARG A 55 17.95 -4.17 3.32
C ARG A 55 18.23 -4.99 4.58
N TYR A 56 18.56 -4.33 5.69
CA TYR A 56 18.72 -4.96 7.00
C TYR A 56 17.56 -5.89 7.37
N TYR A 57 16.32 -5.46 7.16
CA TYR A 57 15.14 -6.28 7.47
C TYR A 57 14.98 -7.46 6.52
N HIS A 58 15.46 -7.31 5.27
CA HIS A 58 15.53 -8.45 4.35
C HIS A 58 16.52 -9.49 4.88
N SER A 59 17.72 -9.08 5.29
CA SER A 59 18.70 -10.00 5.88
C SER A 59 18.18 -10.67 7.15
N LEU A 60 17.49 -9.93 8.04
CA LEU A 60 16.85 -10.54 9.21
C LEU A 60 15.81 -11.59 8.82
N PHE A 61 14.99 -11.29 7.80
CA PHE A 61 14.00 -12.22 7.27
C PHE A 61 14.66 -13.46 6.65
N THR A 62 15.71 -13.32 5.85
CA THR A 62 16.26 -14.47 5.12
C THR A 62 17.25 -15.30 5.93
N GLU A 63 18.07 -14.65 6.76
CA GLU A 63 19.24 -15.28 7.41
C GLU A 63 19.04 -15.53 8.90
N TYR A 64 18.26 -14.71 9.59
CA TYR A 64 18.14 -14.74 11.06
C TYR A 64 16.77 -15.25 11.55
N LEU A 65 15.85 -15.57 10.64
CA LEU A 65 14.56 -16.16 11.00
C LEU A 65 14.76 -17.55 11.65
N PRO A 66 14.27 -17.76 12.89
CA PRO A 66 14.29 -19.06 13.54
C PRO A 66 13.61 -20.13 12.66
N ALA A 67 14.15 -21.35 12.66
CA ALA A 67 13.66 -22.43 11.78
C ALA A 67 12.15 -22.68 11.93
N GLY A 68 11.62 -22.71 13.16
CA GLY A 68 10.18 -22.90 13.38
C GLY A 68 9.30 -21.78 12.82
N LEU A 69 9.80 -20.54 12.77
CA LEU A 69 9.06 -19.42 12.18
C LEU A 69 9.12 -19.46 10.64
N ARG A 70 10.20 -20.00 10.08
CA ARG A 70 10.32 -20.27 8.64
C ARG A 70 9.37 -21.37 8.19
N GLU A 71 9.36 -22.50 8.90
CA GLU A 71 8.45 -23.63 8.64
C GLU A 71 6.97 -23.21 8.74
N LEU A 72 6.65 -22.34 9.70
CA LEU A 72 5.32 -21.76 9.82
C LEU A 72 4.91 -21.01 8.54
N VAL A 73 5.81 -20.23 7.96
CA VAL A 73 5.56 -19.39 6.78
C VAL A 73 5.56 -20.21 5.49
N ASP A 74 6.46 -21.20 5.37
CA ASP A 74 6.49 -22.13 4.24
C ASP A 74 5.17 -22.93 4.14
N GLY A 75 4.54 -23.24 5.28
CA GLY A 75 3.21 -23.85 5.34
C GLY A 75 2.04 -22.88 5.06
N LEU A 76 2.29 -21.58 5.01
CA LEU A 76 1.29 -20.52 4.87
C LEU A 76 1.60 -19.64 3.66
N ALA A 77 1.24 -20.14 2.47
CA ALA A 77 1.32 -19.37 1.24
C ALA A 77 0.68 -17.97 1.40
N ALA A 78 1.40 -16.92 0.98
CA ALA A 78 1.00 -15.51 1.03
C ALA A 78 1.05 -14.83 2.42
N CYS A 79 1.96 -15.26 3.31
CA CYS A 79 2.24 -14.61 4.58
C CYS A 79 3.60 -13.89 4.66
N GLU A 80 4.43 -13.97 3.63
CA GLU A 80 5.79 -13.42 3.64
C GLU A 80 5.79 -11.91 3.91
N ASP A 81 4.84 -11.19 3.34
CA ASP A 81 4.68 -9.75 3.54
C ASP A 81 4.14 -9.40 4.93
N ILE A 82 3.21 -10.19 5.47
CA ILE A 82 2.71 -10.02 6.84
C ILE A 82 3.84 -10.23 7.83
N LEU A 83 4.60 -11.32 7.68
CA LEU A 83 5.76 -11.60 8.53
C LEU A 83 6.78 -10.49 8.46
N LEU A 84 7.10 -9.97 7.27
CA LEU A 84 8.03 -8.84 7.17
C LEU A 84 7.52 -7.61 7.92
N ASN A 85 6.23 -7.27 7.80
CA ASN A 85 5.64 -6.16 8.56
C ASN A 85 5.68 -6.42 10.08
N VAL A 86 5.37 -7.63 10.52
CA VAL A 86 5.46 -8.04 11.93
C VAL A 86 6.90 -7.93 12.45
N LEU A 87 7.88 -8.41 11.68
CA LEU A 87 9.30 -8.36 12.02
C LEU A 87 9.77 -6.92 12.18
N VAL A 88 9.47 -6.05 11.20
CA VAL A 88 9.87 -4.63 11.26
C VAL A 88 9.18 -3.93 12.42
N ALA A 89 7.88 -4.16 12.65
CA ALA A 89 7.16 -3.56 13.76
C ALA A 89 7.63 -4.09 15.12
N ALA A 90 7.99 -5.37 15.23
CA ALA A 90 8.53 -5.96 16.45
C ALA A 90 9.86 -5.32 16.86
N VAL A 91 10.74 -5.03 15.89
CA VAL A 91 12.05 -4.41 16.12
C VAL A 91 11.94 -2.90 16.36
N THR A 92 11.14 -2.19 15.56
CA THR A 92 11.10 -0.72 15.59
C THR A 92 10.03 -0.14 16.51
N LYS A 93 8.97 -0.91 16.79
CA LYS A 93 7.72 -0.44 17.41
C LYS A 93 7.02 0.68 16.63
N LEU A 94 7.34 0.83 15.34
CA LEU A 94 6.79 1.88 14.49
C LEU A 94 5.84 1.30 13.44
N PRO A 95 4.75 2.02 13.11
CA PRO A 95 3.85 1.63 12.05
C PRO A 95 4.42 1.97 10.66
N PRO A 96 3.96 1.33 9.58
CA PRO A 96 4.39 1.67 8.23
C PRO A 96 3.77 2.98 7.73
N ILE A 97 4.26 3.48 6.60
CA ILE A 97 3.82 4.73 5.99
C ILE A 97 3.15 4.46 4.65
N LYS A 98 1.93 4.98 4.49
CA LYS A 98 1.23 4.98 3.20
C LYS A 98 1.66 6.14 2.35
N VAL A 99 2.02 5.88 1.11
CA VAL A 99 2.17 6.89 0.06
C VAL A 99 1.11 6.71 -1.01
N THR A 100 0.70 7.80 -1.65
CA THR A 100 -0.25 7.73 -2.76
C THR A 100 0.36 8.09 -4.09
N GLN A 101 -0.36 7.69 -5.14
CA GLN A 101 -0.06 8.09 -6.50
C GLN A 101 -0.66 9.48 -6.76
N ARG A 102 0.01 10.29 -7.58
CA ARG A 102 -0.55 11.56 -8.04
C ARG A 102 -1.82 11.26 -8.83
N LYS A 103 -2.98 11.61 -8.27
CA LYS A 103 -4.24 11.58 -9.02
C LYS A 103 -4.13 12.67 -10.09
N GLN A 104 -3.99 12.30 -11.36
CA GLN A 104 -4.15 13.25 -12.45
C GLN A 104 -5.63 13.68 -12.41
N HIS A 105 -5.93 14.80 -11.77
CA HIS A 105 -7.19 15.47 -12.01
C HIS A 105 -7.10 15.96 -13.45
N LYS A 106 -7.89 15.34 -14.34
CA LYS A 106 -7.98 15.74 -15.75
C LYS A 106 -8.76 17.06 -15.79
N GLU A 107 -8.18 18.12 -15.25
CA GLU A 107 -8.67 19.48 -15.41
C GLU A 107 -8.20 19.97 -16.77
N GLY A 108 -9.14 20.07 -17.72
CA GLY A 108 -8.94 20.78 -18.98
C GLY A 108 -9.02 19.95 -20.24
N VAL A 109 -10.19 19.39 -20.56
CA VAL A 109 -10.71 19.41 -21.96
C VAL A 109 -12.21 19.70 -21.88
N ALA A 110 -12.53 20.92 -21.47
CA ALA A 110 -13.84 21.55 -21.68
C ALA A 110 -13.58 22.93 -22.27
N ARG A 111 -12.99 22.95 -23.46
CA ARG A 111 -12.97 24.08 -24.41
C ARG A 111 -12.48 23.53 -25.74
N GLN A 112 -13.27 23.78 -26.78
CA GLN A 112 -13.13 23.31 -28.17
C GLN A 112 -13.69 21.91 -28.45
N ALA A 113 -15.02 21.82 -28.40
CA ALA A 113 -15.79 20.94 -29.28
C ALA A 113 -17.04 21.72 -29.74
N GLU A 114 -16.81 22.80 -30.47
CA GLU A 114 -17.78 23.34 -31.44
C GLU A 114 -17.14 23.17 -32.82
N CYS A 115 -17.98 22.80 -33.79
CA CYS A 115 -17.69 22.46 -35.19
C CYS A 115 -17.28 20.99 -35.46
N ALA A 116 -18.27 20.10 -35.49
CA ALA A 116 -18.58 19.27 -36.66
C ALA A 116 -19.84 18.43 -36.38
N GLU A 117 -20.99 18.90 -36.87
CA GLU A 117 -22.17 18.06 -37.04
C GLU A 117 -21.96 17.06 -38.19
N GLY A 118 -22.51 15.86 -38.03
CA GLY A 118 -22.95 15.01 -39.14
C GLY A 118 -22.18 13.71 -39.35
N ALA A 119 -22.68 12.61 -38.77
CA ALA A 119 -23.04 11.37 -39.49
C ALA A 119 -23.18 10.15 -38.55
N ALA A 120 -24.44 9.69 -38.43
CA ALA A 120 -24.93 8.32 -38.27
C ALA A 120 -24.07 7.22 -37.60
N GLY A 121 -24.65 6.55 -36.60
CA GLY A 121 -24.72 5.08 -36.60
C GLY A 121 -24.20 4.33 -35.37
N THR A 122 -25.13 3.95 -34.48
CA THR A 122 -25.15 2.72 -33.65
C THR A 122 -24.30 2.68 -32.36
N PRO A 123 -24.90 2.38 -31.18
CA PRO A 123 -24.16 2.14 -29.94
C PRO A 123 -23.67 0.68 -29.85
N PRO A 124 -22.43 0.38 -29.44
CA PRO A 124 -22.10 -0.95 -28.96
C PRO A 124 -22.67 -1.11 -27.54
N GLY A 125 -23.46 -2.17 -27.36
CA GLY A 125 -24.15 -2.52 -26.13
C GLY A 125 -23.23 -2.90 -24.96
N PRO A 126 -23.82 -3.38 -23.84
CA PRO A 126 -23.13 -3.54 -22.57
C PRO A 126 -22.16 -4.72 -22.67
N HIS A 127 -20.86 -4.45 -22.61
CA HIS A 127 -19.90 -5.50 -22.34
C HIS A 127 -20.16 -6.06 -20.93
N PRO A 128 -20.39 -7.37 -20.78
CA PRO A 128 -20.56 -7.97 -19.47
C PRO A 128 -19.26 -7.80 -18.69
N ALA A 129 -19.37 -7.23 -17.48
CA ALA A 129 -18.30 -7.26 -16.50
C ALA A 129 -17.80 -8.71 -16.35
N PRO A 130 -16.48 -8.96 -16.32
CA PRO A 130 -15.98 -10.32 -16.15
C PRO A 130 -16.51 -10.88 -14.82
N ALA A 131 -17.35 -11.90 -14.94
CA ALA A 131 -17.99 -12.58 -13.83
C ALA A 131 -16.95 -13.19 -12.89
N ALA A 132 -16.95 -12.75 -11.64
CA ALA A 132 -16.91 -13.53 -10.40
C ALA A 132 -16.11 -14.86 -10.31
N ALA A 133 -15.01 -15.03 -11.05
CA ALA A 133 -14.10 -16.17 -10.87
C ALA A 133 -13.10 -16.00 -9.69
N GLY A 134 -13.10 -14.83 -9.03
CA GLY A 134 -12.15 -14.47 -7.97
C GLY A 134 -12.63 -14.61 -6.52
N SER A 135 -13.89 -14.99 -6.28
CA SER A 135 -14.50 -14.94 -4.94
C SER A 135 -13.95 -16.02 -3.99
N THR A 136 -13.89 -17.27 -4.43
CA THR A 136 -13.41 -18.41 -3.61
C THR A 136 -11.90 -18.38 -3.39
N ALA A 137 -11.11 -18.08 -4.43
CA ALA A 137 -9.66 -17.93 -4.30
C ALA A 137 -9.28 -16.71 -3.44
N GLY A 138 -10.02 -15.61 -3.57
CA GLY A 138 -9.86 -14.43 -2.70
C GLY A 138 -10.23 -14.71 -1.26
N GLY A 139 -11.36 -15.38 -1.01
CA GLY A 139 -11.78 -15.80 0.32
C GLY A 139 -10.76 -16.71 1.01
N ARG A 140 -10.21 -17.70 0.28
CA ARG A 140 -9.16 -18.58 0.79
C ARG A 140 -7.88 -17.82 1.13
N ARG A 141 -7.50 -16.82 0.32
CA ARG A 141 -6.33 -15.97 0.59
C ARG A 141 -6.53 -15.12 1.85
N LEU A 142 -7.71 -14.54 2.03
CA LEU A 142 -8.02 -13.76 3.24
C LEU A 142 -8.02 -14.64 4.49
N SER A 143 -8.57 -15.87 4.42
CA SER A 143 -8.56 -16.77 5.57
C SER A 143 -7.14 -17.21 5.94
N GLN A 144 -6.30 -17.55 4.96
CA GLN A 144 -4.89 -17.88 5.18
C GLN A 144 -4.12 -16.75 5.85
N ARG A 145 -4.35 -15.51 5.41
CA ARG A 145 -3.71 -14.31 5.99
C ARG A 145 -4.13 -14.04 7.42
N ARG A 146 -5.42 -14.24 7.72
CA ARG A 146 -5.92 -14.17 9.10
C ARG A 146 -5.25 -15.22 9.98
N ASP A 147 -5.22 -16.48 9.52
CA ASP A 147 -4.61 -17.58 10.27
C ASP A 147 -3.11 -17.32 10.51
N CYS A 148 -2.43 -16.65 9.57
CA CYS A 148 -1.05 -16.26 9.78
C CYS A 148 -0.87 -15.16 10.84
N LEU A 149 -1.72 -14.13 10.86
CA LEU A 149 -1.65 -13.10 11.91
C LEU A 149 -1.78 -13.70 13.30
N ASP A 150 -2.73 -14.63 13.48
CA ASP A 150 -2.93 -15.32 14.76
C ASP A 150 -1.67 -16.10 15.17
N ARG A 151 -1.16 -16.96 14.27
CA ARG A 151 0.01 -17.79 14.59
C ARG A 151 1.28 -16.96 14.83
N LEU A 152 1.43 -15.84 14.12
CA LEU A 152 2.53 -14.90 14.37
C LEU A 152 2.37 -14.23 15.74
N ALA A 153 1.17 -13.76 16.10
CA ALA A 153 0.93 -13.17 17.40
C ALA A 153 1.21 -14.17 18.54
N ASP A 154 0.80 -15.43 18.36
CA ASP A 154 1.08 -16.51 19.30
C ASP A 154 2.59 -16.77 19.44
N TRP A 155 3.31 -16.82 18.31
CA TRP A 155 4.77 -17.01 18.32
C TRP A 155 5.50 -15.87 19.05
N PHE A 156 5.10 -14.62 18.80
CA PHE A 156 5.70 -13.43 19.43
C PHE A 156 5.22 -13.23 20.88
N GLY A 157 4.13 -13.88 21.30
CA GLY A 157 3.48 -13.70 22.60
C GLY A 157 2.66 -12.41 22.75
N TYR A 158 2.55 -11.62 21.70
CA TYR A 158 1.74 -10.40 21.58
C TYR A 158 1.59 -10.03 20.10
N MET A 159 0.67 -9.11 19.77
CA MET A 159 0.55 -8.57 18.42
C MET A 159 1.55 -7.43 18.18
N PRO A 160 2.57 -7.59 17.33
CA PRO A 160 3.59 -6.56 17.14
C PRO A 160 3.19 -5.44 16.18
N LEU A 161 2.18 -5.66 15.33
CA LEU A 161 1.74 -4.66 14.36
C LEU A 161 1.17 -3.43 15.06
N VAL A 162 1.56 -2.25 14.58
CA VAL A 162 1.08 -0.97 15.08
C VAL A 162 0.21 -0.33 14.01
N SER A 163 -1.00 0.10 14.40
CA SER A 163 -1.89 0.84 13.51
C SER A 163 -1.45 2.30 13.34
N SER A 164 -1.72 2.85 12.15
CA SER A 164 -1.45 4.23 11.78
C SER A 164 -2.49 4.74 10.80
N ARG A 165 -2.61 6.07 10.72
CA ARG A 165 -3.41 6.77 9.71
C ARG A 165 -2.54 7.68 8.83
N LEU A 166 -1.22 7.56 8.95
CA LEU A 166 -0.26 8.41 8.26
C LEU A 166 -0.27 8.11 6.75
N ARG A 167 -0.56 9.15 5.98
CA ARG A 167 -0.58 9.15 4.53
C ARG A 167 0.19 10.36 4.01
N LEU A 168 1.10 10.14 3.09
CA LEU A 168 1.87 11.19 2.42
C LEU A 168 1.55 11.21 0.92
N ASP A 169 1.21 12.39 0.41
CA ASP A 169 0.75 12.58 -0.96
C ASP A 169 1.73 13.45 -1.76
N PRO A 170 2.01 13.12 -3.03
CA PRO A 170 2.98 13.85 -3.86
C PRO A 170 2.41 15.16 -4.45
N VAL A 171 1.47 15.83 -3.77
CA VAL A 171 0.66 16.94 -4.33
C VAL A 171 1.53 18.02 -4.97
N LEU A 172 2.57 18.47 -4.27
CA LEU A 172 3.53 19.49 -4.75
C LEU A 172 4.93 18.91 -4.98
N PHE A 173 5.08 17.59 -5.02
CA PHE A 173 6.39 16.97 -5.15
C PHE A 173 6.99 17.26 -6.52
N LYS A 174 8.12 17.98 -6.53
CA LYS A 174 8.79 18.49 -7.74
C LYS A 174 7.86 19.32 -8.64
N ASP A 175 6.87 19.99 -8.07
CA ASP A 175 5.93 20.79 -8.85
C ASP A 175 6.54 22.15 -9.23
N GLN A 176 6.45 22.52 -10.51
CA GLN A 176 6.95 23.79 -11.04
C GLN A 176 5.96 24.94 -10.84
N VAL A 177 4.92 24.77 -10.00
CA VAL A 177 3.91 25.81 -9.73
C VAL A 177 4.53 27.14 -9.29
N SER A 178 5.67 27.11 -8.60
CA SER A 178 6.41 28.33 -8.27
C SER A 178 6.95 29.07 -9.50
N VAL A 179 7.37 28.36 -10.55
CA VAL A 179 7.81 28.95 -11.82
C VAL A 179 6.60 29.43 -12.64
N LEU A 180 5.54 28.64 -12.69
CA LEU A 180 4.34 28.92 -13.50
C LEU A 180 3.46 30.04 -12.92
N ARG A 181 3.48 30.27 -11.59
CA ARG A 181 2.73 31.36 -10.93
C ARG A 181 3.55 32.62 -10.68
N LYS A 182 4.84 32.64 -11.01
CA LYS A 182 5.66 33.85 -10.88
C LYS A 182 5.26 34.86 -11.94
N LYS A 183 4.86 36.05 -11.50
CA LYS A 183 4.55 37.18 -12.38
C LYS A 183 5.79 37.66 -13.16
N TYR A 184 6.98 37.50 -12.60
CA TYR A 184 8.25 37.90 -13.21
C TYR A 184 9.33 36.82 -13.07
N PRO A 185 9.28 35.75 -13.89
CA PRO A 185 10.23 34.64 -13.83
C PRO A 185 11.67 35.00 -14.23
N SER A 186 11.85 36.12 -14.95
CA SER A 186 13.14 36.58 -15.47
C SER A 186 14.01 37.29 -14.44
N LEU A 187 13.47 37.70 -13.28
CA LEU A 187 14.23 38.42 -12.24
C LEU A 187 15.19 37.53 -11.44
N GLU A 188 15.06 36.20 -11.54
CA GLU A 188 15.88 35.22 -10.81
C GLU A 188 16.96 34.56 -11.68
N LYS A 189 17.02 34.89 -12.98
CA LYS A 189 18.09 34.39 -13.86
C LYS A 189 19.34 35.27 -13.63
N PRO A 190 20.47 34.70 -13.21
CA PRO A 190 21.72 35.43 -13.05
C PRO A 190 22.28 35.90 -14.40
#